data_AF-A0A806X3G2-F1
#
_entry.id   AF-A0A806X3G2-F1
#
_cell.length_a   1.000
_cell.length_b   1.000
_cell.length_c   1.000
_cell.angle_alpha   90.00
_cell.angle_beta   90.00
_cell.angle_gamma   90.00
#
_symmetry.space_group_name_H-M   'P 1'
#
loop_
_entity.id
_entity.type
_entity.pdbx_description
1 polymer ?
#
loop_
_entity_poly.entity_id
_entity_poly.type
_entity_poly.pdbx_seq_one_letter_code
_entity_poly.pdbx_strand_id
1 'polypeptide(L)'
;MKRDICDPVSSIQLAHQQALTWLSDAYLFHLISVYRRPVYRHVHGDISLNQPSLQGFIDSYLEDKGWNLERRRAHYINMLNLIGYMDRKNSDFIDWGTVPSLTPRGLRWMNACFSRLGEMVNACGGWDNVETLADRKVNV
;
A
#
# COMPACT_ATOMS: atom_id res chain seq x y z
N MET A 1 7.67 27.11 -27.75
CA MET A 1 7.78 26.77 -26.32
C MET A 1 6.38 26.90 -25.71
N LYS A 2 5.57 25.83 -25.82
CA LYS A 2 4.23 25.81 -25.21
C LYS A 2 4.43 25.59 -23.71
N ARG A 3 3.85 26.47 -22.89
CA ARG A 3 3.76 26.26 -21.45
C ARG A 3 2.70 25.20 -21.28
N ASP A 4 3.11 23.98 -20.95
CA ASP A 4 2.18 22.90 -20.65
C ASP A 4 1.47 23.28 -19.36
N ILE A 5 0.21 23.67 -19.55
CA ILE A 5 -0.75 23.98 -18.51
C ILE A 5 -0.85 22.71 -17.67
N CYS A 6 -0.54 22.83 -16.38
CA CYS A 6 -0.73 21.78 -15.40
C CYS A 6 -2.19 21.32 -15.46
N ASP A 7 -2.47 20.21 -16.16
CA ASP A 7 -3.80 19.62 -16.17
C ASP A 7 -4.12 19.17 -14.74
N PRO A 8 -5.18 19.69 -14.11
CA PRO A 8 -5.47 19.38 -12.71
C PRO A 8 -5.68 17.88 -12.52
N VAL A 9 -6.24 17.19 -13.52
CA VAL A 9 -6.46 15.74 -13.51
C VAL A 9 -5.14 14.96 -13.46
N SER A 10 -4.12 15.35 -14.24
CA SER A 10 -2.82 14.67 -14.24
C SER A 10 -2.07 14.90 -12.93
N SER A 11 -2.22 16.10 -12.33
CA SER A 11 -1.64 16.41 -11.02
C SER A 11 -2.23 15.56 -9.88
N ILE A 12 -3.55 15.31 -9.91
CA ILE A 12 -4.23 14.54 -8.86
C ILE A 12 -3.88 13.06 -8.98
N GLN A 13 -3.83 12.49 -10.19
CA GLN A 13 -3.40 11.11 -10.43
C GLN A 13 -1.97 10.87 -9.96
N LEU A 14 -1.06 11.80 -10.27
CA LEU A 14 0.33 11.71 -9.85
C LEU A 14 0.46 11.80 -8.32
N ALA A 15 -0.25 12.74 -7.69
CA ALA A 15 -0.27 12.87 -6.24
C ALA A 15 -0.90 11.66 -5.52
N HIS A 16 -1.91 11.04 -6.12
CA HIS A 16 -2.49 9.78 -5.65
C HIS A 16 -1.46 8.65 -5.70
N GLN A 17 -0.79 8.48 -6.84
CA GLN A 17 0.20 7.41 -7.01
C GLN A 17 1.39 7.58 -6.08
N GLN A 18 1.83 8.81 -5.85
CA GLN A 18 2.86 9.12 -4.86
C GLN A 18 2.43 8.76 -3.44
N ALA A 19 1.21 9.13 -3.04
CA ALA A 19 0.70 8.80 -1.71
C ALA A 19 0.57 7.28 -1.49
N LEU A 20 0.12 6.56 -2.52
CA LEU A 20 0.03 5.10 -2.50
C LEU A 20 1.41 4.43 -2.43
N THR A 21 2.39 4.98 -3.15
CA THR A 21 3.79 4.55 -3.10
C THR A 21 4.35 4.68 -1.69
N TRP A 22 4.21 5.86 -1.08
CA TRP A 22 4.67 6.10 0.28
C TRP A 22 4.00 5.19 1.30
N LEU A 23 2.69 4.96 1.17
CA LEU A 23 1.97 4.04 2.06
C LEU A 23 2.54 2.61 1.97
N SER A 24 2.76 2.15 0.75
CA SER A 24 3.27 0.81 0.47
C SER A 24 4.70 0.64 1.01
N ASP A 25 5.56 1.61 0.76
CA ASP A 25 6.95 1.59 1.24
C ASP A 25 7.02 1.67 2.76
N ALA A 26 6.21 2.53 3.38
CA ALA A 26 6.13 2.66 4.84
C ALA A 26 5.74 1.33 5.51
N TYR A 27 4.82 0.60 4.89
CA TYR A 27 4.41 -0.72 5.38
C TYR A 27 5.49 -1.78 5.17
N LEU A 28 6.14 -1.81 4.01
CA LEU A 28 7.26 -2.72 3.75
C LEU A 28 8.41 -2.48 4.72
N PHE A 29 8.78 -1.22 4.97
CA PHE A 29 9.80 -0.88 5.96
C PHE A 29 9.38 -1.31 7.36
N HIS A 30 8.10 -1.18 7.72
CA HIS A 30 7.60 -1.72 8.97
C HIS A 30 7.81 -3.24 9.06
N LEU A 31 7.39 -4.01 8.04
CA LEU A 31 7.58 -5.46 8.03
C LEU A 31 9.06 -5.87 8.07
N ILE A 32 9.92 -5.17 7.33
CA ILE A 32 11.37 -5.41 7.34
C ILE A 32 11.97 -5.09 8.71
N SER A 33 11.52 -4.01 9.37
CA SER A 33 12.01 -3.67 10.71
C SER A 33 11.62 -4.70 11.77
N VAL A 34 10.43 -5.32 11.65
CA VAL A 34 9.94 -6.31 12.61
C VAL A 34 10.47 -7.72 12.30
N TYR A 35 10.38 -8.16 11.04
CA TYR A 35 10.63 -9.55 10.64
C TYR A 35 11.92 -9.75 9.82
N ARG A 36 12.67 -8.68 9.53
CA ARG A 36 13.87 -8.69 8.65
C ARG A 36 13.61 -9.13 7.20
N ARG A 37 12.34 -9.28 6.81
CA ARG A 37 11.88 -9.66 5.47
C ARG A 37 10.54 -8.97 5.18
N PRO A 38 10.20 -8.68 3.91
CA PRO A 38 8.92 -8.09 3.53
C PRO A 38 7.82 -9.17 3.51
N VAL A 39 7.53 -9.74 4.68
CA VAL A 39 6.60 -10.85 4.85
C VAL A 39 5.58 -10.49 5.92
N TYR A 40 4.30 -10.65 5.61
CA TYR A 40 3.22 -10.60 6.58
C TYR A 40 2.94 -12.01 7.11
N ARG A 41 3.13 -12.22 8.41
CA ARG A 41 2.87 -13.51 9.05
C ARG A 41 1.40 -13.65 9.40
N HIS A 42 0.72 -14.59 8.76
CA HIS A 42 -0.66 -14.94 9.05
C HIS A 42 -0.75 -16.33 9.71
N VAL A 43 -1.86 -16.62 10.39
CA VAL A 43 -2.08 -17.93 11.04
C VAL A 43 -2.06 -19.08 10.03
N HIS A 44 -2.46 -18.82 8.79
CA HIS A 44 -2.50 -19.79 7.70
C HIS A 44 -1.23 -19.81 6.82
N GLY A 45 -0.20 -19.06 7.19
CA GLY A 45 1.07 -19.02 6.45
C GLY A 45 1.61 -17.61 6.26
N ASP A 46 2.83 -17.55 5.74
CA ASP A 46 3.54 -16.31 5.47
C ASP A 46 3.16 -15.79 4.08
N ILE A 47 2.74 -14.52 4.02
CA ILE A 47 2.42 -13.82 2.77
C ILE A 47 3.62 -12.96 2.40
N SER A 48 4.31 -13.32 1.31
CA SER A 48 5.37 -12.48 0.74
C SER A 48 4.75 -11.27 0.05
N LEU A 49 5.26 -10.09 0.38
CA LEU A 49 4.73 -8.83 -0.13
C LEU A 49 5.81 -8.09 -0.90
N ASN A 50 5.42 -7.51 -2.03
CA ASN A 50 6.25 -6.59 -2.80
C ASN A 50 5.46 -5.28 -3.00
N GLN A 51 6.18 -4.22 -3.36
CA GLN A 51 5.59 -2.89 -3.54
C GLN A 51 4.46 -2.87 -4.58
N PRO A 52 4.60 -3.39 -5.82
CA PRO A 52 3.51 -3.34 -6.80
C PRO A 52 2.27 -4.15 -6.38
N SER A 53 2.45 -5.29 -5.70
CA SER A 53 1.32 -6.09 -5.20
C SER A 53 0.56 -5.35 -4.10
N LEU A 54 1.27 -4.65 -3.20
CA LEU A 54 0.64 -3.79 -2.20
C LEU A 54 -0.17 -2.67 -2.84
N GLN A 55 0.43 -1.97 -3.81
CA GLN A 55 -0.23 -0.88 -4.51
C GLN A 55 -1.49 -1.35 -5.21
N GLY A 56 -1.39 -2.41 -6.02
CA GLY A 56 -2.54 -2.99 -6.72
C GLY A 56 -3.63 -3.46 -5.76
N PHE A 57 -3.25 -4.22 -4.73
CA PHE A 57 -4.23 -4.76 -3.77
C PHE A 57 -5.00 -3.65 -3.05
N ILE A 58 -4.31 -2.66 -2.50
CA ILE A 58 -4.94 -1.57 -1.74
C ILE A 58 -5.81 -0.71 -2.67
N ASP A 59 -5.27 -0.34 -3.83
CA ASP A 59 -5.95 0.60 -4.71
C ASP A 59 -7.20 0.00 -5.33
N SER A 60 -7.11 -1.24 -5.83
CA SER A 60 -8.25 -2.00 -6.33
C SER A 60 -9.27 -2.26 -5.23
N TYR A 61 -8.85 -2.60 -4.00
CA TYR A 61 -9.77 -2.80 -2.88
C TYR A 61 -10.60 -1.56 -2.54
N LEU A 62 -10.00 -0.37 -2.63
CA LEU A 62 -10.72 0.89 -2.40
C LEU A 62 -11.53 1.32 -3.63
N GLU A 63 -11.08 0.97 -4.83
CA GLU A 63 -11.85 1.17 -6.07
C GLU A 63 -13.14 0.38 -6.05
N ASP A 64 -13.07 -0.90 -5.69
CA ASP A 64 -14.20 -1.82 -5.61
C ASP A 64 -15.23 -1.36 -4.56
N LYS A 65 -14.80 -0.57 -3.57
CA LYS A 65 -15.68 0.11 -2.61
C LYS A 65 -16.36 1.37 -3.15
N GLY A 66 -16.07 1.77 -4.38
CA GLY A 66 -16.59 2.97 -5.02
C GLY A 66 -15.96 4.27 -4.51
N TRP A 67 -14.73 4.24 -4.01
CA TRP A 67 -14.07 5.47 -3.54
C TRP A 67 -13.45 6.23 -4.72
N ASN A 68 -13.71 7.54 -4.78
CA ASN A 68 -13.08 8.40 -5.77
C ASN A 68 -11.59 8.61 -5.47
N LEU A 69 -10.84 9.04 -6.50
CA LEU A 69 -9.38 9.15 -6.46
C LEU A 69 -8.89 10.14 -5.38
N GLU A 70 -9.60 11.24 -5.16
CA GLU A 70 -9.28 12.21 -4.12
C GLU A 70 -9.45 11.63 -2.71
N ARG A 71 -10.53 10.88 -2.46
CA ARG A 71 -10.78 10.23 -1.18
C ARG A 71 -9.77 9.13 -0.91
N ARG A 72 -9.39 8.34 -1.92
CA ARG A 72 -8.31 7.35 -1.81
C ARG A 72 -6.98 8.02 -1.43
N ARG A 73 -6.59 9.07 -2.14
CA ARG A 73 -5.39 9.86 -1.83
C ARG A 73 -5.42 10.40 -0.40
N ALA A 74 -6.51 11.05 0.00
CA ALA A 74 -6.65 11.59 1.35
C ALA A 74 -6.56 10.50 2.42
N HIS A 75 -7.10 9.32 2.14
CA HIS A 75 -6.99 8.16 3.03
C HIS A 75 -5.55 7.71 3.21
N TYR A 76 -4.78 7.58 2.13
CA TYR A 76 -3.36 7.19 2.19
C TYR A 76 -2.55 8.18 3.00
N ILE A 77 -2.75 9.48 2.75
CA ILE A 77 -2.09 10.56 3.49
C ILE A 77 -2.42 10.50 4.98
N ASN A 78 -3.69 10.27 5.34
CA ASN A 78 -4.12 10.18 6.74
C ASN A 78 -3.54 8.97 7.50
N MET A 79 -3.05 7.95 6.78
CA MET A 79 -2.38 6.81 7.40
C MET A 79 -0.91 7.07 7.70
N LEU A 80 -0.30 8.06 7.06
CA LEU A 80 1.11 8.40 7.21
C LEU A 80 1.30 9.41 8.34
N ASN A 81 2.35 9.23 9.14
CA ASN A 81 2.74 10.19 10.16
C ASN A 81 3.57 11.31 9.52
N LEU A 82 2.88 12.21 8.80
CA LEU A 82 3.52 13.34 8.14
C LEU A 82 4.03 14.38 9.13
N ILE A 83 3.40 14.53 10.29
CA ILE A 83 3.84 15.47 11.33
C ILE A 83 5.24 15.07 11.83
N GLY A 84 5.42 13.82 12.24
CA GLY A 84 6.72 13.30 12.65
C GLY A 84 7.72 13.11 11.51
N TYR A 85 7.28 13.22 10.26
CA TYR A 85 8.16 13.28 9.09
C TYR A 85 8.68 14.70 8.86
N MET A 86 7.81 15.72 8.97
CA MET A 86 8.15 17.13 8.78
C MET A 86 8.92 17.75 9.96
N ASP A 87 8.71 17.26 11.18
CA ASP A 87 9.39 17.77 12.39
C ASP A 87 10.85 17.30 12.53
N ARG A 88 11.34 16.49 11.58
CA ARG A 88 12.73 16.06 11.52
C ARG A 88 13.61 17.23 11.10
N LYS A 89 13.97 18.08 12.06
CA LYS A 89 14.72 19.31 11.81
C LYS A 89 16.21 19.12 11.52
N ASN A 90 16.82 17.97 11.79
CA ASN A 90 18.22 17.68 11.43
C ASN A 90 18.54 16.20 11.72
N SER A 91 18.87 15.43 10.70
CA SER A 91 19.91 14.41 10.84
C SER A 91 20.83 14.54 9.64
N ASP A 92 21.98 15.20 9.84
CA ASP A 92 23.10 15.37 8.89
C ASP A 92 23.77 14.03 8.46
N PHE A 93 23.03 12.92 8.52
CA PHE A 93 23.48 11.59 8.16
C PHE A 93 22.55 11.02 7.08
N ILE A 94 22.62 11.65 5.91
CA ILE A 94 22.30 11.04 4.61
C ILE A 94 20.86 10.49 4.52
N ASP A 95 19.90 11.40 4.31
CA ASP A 95 18.51 11.07 3.97
C ASP A 95 18.39 10.55 2.52
N TRP A 96 18.73 9.27 2.29
CA TRP A 96 18.58 8.58 1.00
C TRP A 96 17.12 8.22 0.62
N GLY A 97 16.17 9.15 0.78
CA GLY A 97 14.77 8.91 0.42
C GLY A 97 13.92 8.37 1.57
N THR A 98 14.05 9.00 2.74
CA THR A 98 13.30 8.67 3.96
C THR A 98 11.78 8.71 3.70
N VAL A 99 11.11 7.56 3.81
CA VAL A 99 9.64 7.45 3.65
C VAL A 99 8.96 7.77 4.99
N PRO A 100 7.82 8.49 5.00
CA PRO A 100 7.06 8.72 6.23
C PRO A 100 6.65 7.40 6.89
N SER A 101 6.79 7.31 8.21
CA SER A 101 6.34 6.13 8.96
C SER A 101 4.81 6.04 8.99
N LEU A 102 4.27 4.84 9.08
CA LEU A 102 2.83 4.64 9.33
C LEU A 102 2.41 5.16 10.71
N THR A 103 1.21 5.71 10.78
CA THR A 103 0.51 5.91 12.06
C THR A 103 0.10 4.56 12.66
N PRO A 104 -0.14 4.47 13.98
CA PRO A 104 -0.66 3.25 14.60
C PRO A 104 -2.00 2.80 14.00
N ARG A 105 -2.82 3.77 13.54
CA ARG A 105 -4.08 3.49 12.84
C ARG A 105 -3.83 2.90 11.45
N GLY A 106 -2.91 3.48 10.68
CA GLY A 106 -2.50 2.97 9.37
C GLY A 106 -1.98 1.55 9.46
N LEU A 107 -1.14 1.26 10.46
CA LEU A 107 -0.61 -0.08 10.69
C LEU A 107 -1.71 -1.10 11.02
N ARG A 108 -2.63 -0.77 11.94
CA ARG A 108 -3.77 -1.64 12.26
C ARG A 108 -4.66 -1.91 11.05
N TRP A 109 -4.90 -0.88 10.24
CA TRP A 109 -5.69 -1.01 9.03
C TRP A 109 -5.01 -1.92 8.00
N MET A 110 -3.73 -1.71 7.73
CA MET A 110 -2.95 -2.57 6.83
C MET A 110 -2.95 -4.03 7.30
N ASN A 111 -2.68 -4.27 8.59
CA ASN A 111 -2.71 -5.61 9.16
C ASN A 111 -4.10 -6.26 9.03
N ALA A 112 -5.18 -5.50 9.21
CA ALA A 112 -6.54 -6.02 9.03
C ALA A 112 -6.83 -6.39 7.56
N CYS A 113 -6.35 -5.60 6.60
CA CYS A 113 -6.45 -5.91 5.19
C CYS A 113 -5.76 -7.23 4.84
N PHE A 114 -4.53 -7.45 5.32
CA PHE A 114 -3.80 -8.71 5.05
C PHE A 114 -4.30 -9.90 5.87
N SER A 115 -4.81 -9.68 7.07
CA SER A 115 -5.49 -10.72 7.84
C SER A 115 -6.69 -11.25 7.05
N ARG A 116 -7.53 -10.34 6.55
CA ARG A 116 -8.68 -10.72 5.72
C ARG A 116 -8.26 -11.41 4.42
N LEU A 117 -7.19 -10.95 3.78
CA LEU A 117 -6.64 -11.63 2.60
C LEU A 117 -6.24 -13.07 2.92
N GLY A 118 -5.53 -13.28 4.03
CA GLY A 118 -5.12 -14.61 4.49
C GLY A 118 -6.31 -15.53 4.78
N GLU A 119 -7.37 -15.01 5.40
CA GLU A 119 -8.62 -15.75 5.61
C GLU A 119 -9.30 -16.13 4.28
N MET A 120 -9.37 -15.19 3.32
CA MET A 120 -9.97 -15.44 2.01
C MET A 120 -9.22 -16.51 1.22
N VAL A 121 -7.88 -16.43 1.19
CA VAL A 121 -7.03 -17.42 0.52
C VAL A 121 -7.19 -18.80 1.16
N ASN A 122 -7.24 -18.85 2.50
CA ASN A 122 -7.48 -20.10 3.20
C ASN A 122 -8.87 -20.67 2.90
N ALA A 123 -9.91 -19.83 2.81
CA ALA A 123 -11.25 -20.27 2.41
C ALA A 123 -11.28 -20.82 0.97
N CYS A 124 -10.41 -20.33 0.08
CA CYS A 124 -10.21 -20.90 -1.25
C CYS A 124 -9.38 -22.19 -1.26
N GLY A 125 -8.84 -22.63 -0.11
CA GLY A 125 -8.01 -23.83 0.01
C GLY A 125 -6.53 -23.61 -0.31
N GLY A 126 -6.06 -22.36 -0.28
CA GLY A 126 -4.65 -22.00 -0.52
C GLY A 126 -4.44 -21.20 -1.81
N TRP A 127 -3.20 -20.72 -2.01
CA TRP A 127 -2.83 -19.87 -3.15
C TRP A 127 -2.95 -20.59 -4.49
N ASP A 128 -2.59 -21.87 -4.58
CA ASP A 128 -2.69 -22.67 -5.81
C ASP A 128 -4.12 -22.67 -6.38
N ASN A 129 -5.12 -22.80 -5.49
CA ASN A 129 -6.52 -22.76 -5.89
C ASN A 129 -6.95 -21.36 -6.35
N VAL A 130 -6.43 -20.31 -5.73
CA VAL A 130 -6.72 -18.92 -6.14
C VAL A 130 -6.17 -18.66 -7.55
N GLU A 131 -4.96 -19.13 -7.86
CA GLU A 131 -4.36 -19.00 -9.19
C GLU A 131 -5.19 -19.73 -10.25
N THR A 132 -5.56 -21.00 -10.00
CA THR A 132 -6.42 -21.74 -10.95
C THR A 132 -7.79 -21.10 -11.16
N LEU A 133 -8.36 -20.45 -10.14
CA LEU A 133 -9.62 -19.71 -10.27
C LEU A 133 -9.45 -18.41 -11.07
N ALA A 134 -8.32 -17.73 -10.93
CA ALA A 134 -7.99 -16.54 -11.71
C ALA A 134 -7.81 -16.88 -13.19
N ASP A 135 -7.06 -17.94 -13.50
CA ASP A 135 -6.83 -18.40 -14.89
C ASP A 135 -8.13 -18.81 -15.60
N ARG A 136 -9.06 -19.40 -14.86
CA ARG A 136 -10.39 -19.73 -15.39
C ARG A 136 -11.22 -18.51 -15.77
N LYS A 137 -11.07 -17.38 -15.07
CA LYS A 137 -11.81 -16.14 -15.38
C LYS A 137 -11.24 -15.38 -16.58
N VAL A 138 -9.97 -15.59 -16.93
CA VAL A 138 -9.34 -14.92 -18.08
C VAL A 138 -9.65 -15.64 -19.40
N ASN A 139 -9.98 -16.94 -19.34
CA ASN A 139 -10.27 -17.78 -20.51
C ASN A 139 -11.77 -17.87 -20.86
N VAL A 140 -12.63 -17.03 -20.26
CA VAL A 140 -14.07 -16.93 -20.52
C VAL A 140 -14.39 -15.52 -20.98
#